data_AF-A0A6B3CMY6-F1
#
_entry.id   AF-A0A6B3CMY6-F1
#
_cell.length_a   1.000
_cell.length_b   1.000
_cell.length_c   1.000
_cell.angle_alpha   90.00
_cell.angle_beta   90.00
_cell.angle_gamma   90.00
#
_symmetry.space_group_name_H-M   'P 1'
#
loop_
_entity.id
_entity.type
_entity.pdbx_description
1 polymer ?
#
loop_
_entity_poly.entity_id
_entity_poly.type
_entity_poly.pdbx_seq_one_letter_code
_entity_poly.pdbx_strand_id
1 'polypeptide(L)'
;LFGAVPFDIGGLPSRFPFLLVTPQYEVEKLLLRRALENGAVIRYGTEVAGLEQDGDGVTVSVRTDAGDTTVRTGYLVGADGARSAVRESLGLPFPGKVVIRSVALADVRFTEEPPLVVRVHGTGGAFGFIAPFGDGY
;
A
#
# COMPACT_ATOMS: atom_id res chain seq x y z
N LEU A 1 31.40 5.44 -15.29
CA LEU A 1 31.01 6.87 -15.12
C LEU A 1 29.57 7.00 -14.62
N PHE A 2 29.16 6.21 -13.61
CA PHE A 2 27.83 6.34 -13.01
C PHE A 2 28.01 6.28 -11.49
N GLY A 3 28.03 7.46 -10.86
CA GLY A 3 28.20 7.58 -9.43
C GLY A 3 26.89 7.27 -8.72
N ALA A 4 26.93 6.37 -7.74
CA ALA A 4 25.85 6.28 -6.76
C ALA A 4 25.82 7.61 -6.01
N VAL A 5 24.65 8.26 -5.93
CA VAL A 5 24.47 9.42 -5.06
C VAL A 5 24.18 8.87 -3.66
N PRO A 6 25.06 9.07 -2.66
CA PRO A 6 24.73 8.69 -1.30
C PRO A 6 23.53 9.52 -0.85
N PHE A 7 22.46 8.83 -0.45
CA PHE A 7 21.29 9.44 0.15
C PHE A 7 21.51 9.51 1.66
N ASP A 8 21.97 10.66 2.15
CA ASP A 8 22.19 10.90 3.59
C ASP A 8 20.95 11.54 4.22
N ILE A 9 20.27 10.77 5.07
CA ILE A 9 19.11 11.18 5.87
C ILE A 9 19.46 11.45 7.33
N GLY A 10 20.73 11.26 7.71
CA GLY A 10 21.24 11.51 9.06
C GLY A 10 21.13 12.99 9.47
N GLY A 11 21.16 13.90 8.50
CA GLY A 11 21.02 15.34 8.71
C GLY A 11 19.58 15.84 8.91
N LEU A 12 18.57 14.99 8.79
CA LEU A 12 17.18 15.40 9.02
C LEU A 12 16.95 15.67 10.52
N PRO A 13 16.26 16.76 10.90
CA PRO A 13 15.98 17.08 12.30
C PRO A 13 14.89 16.16 12.88
N SER A 14 15.25 14.89 13.09
CA SER A 14 14.38 13.83 13.59
C SER A 14 15.10 13.04 14.67
N ARG A 15 14.34 12.55 15.66
CA ARG A 15 14.82 11.56 16.63
C ARG A 15 15.08 10.20 16.01
N PHE A 16 14.59 9.98 14.79
CA PHE A 16 14.71 8.75 14.02
C PHE A 16 15.20 9.10 12.60
N PRO A 17 16.46 9.54 12.43
CA PRO A 17 17.00 9.98 11.14
C PRO A 17 17.48 8.78 10.31
N PHE A 18 16.62 7.77 10.17
CA PHE A 18 16.88 6.55 9.42
C PHE A 18 15.67 6.17 8.56
N LEU A 19 15.92 5.35 7.53
CA LEU A 19 14.88 4.76 6.70
C LEU A 19 14.60 3.36 7.25
N LEU A 20 13.38 3.12 7.71
CA LEU A 20 12.95 1.78 8.07
C LEU A 20 12.60 1.01 6.80
N VAL A 21 13.48 0.10 6.38
CA VAL A 21 13.20 -0.84 5.30
C VAL A 21 12.61 -2.10 5.93
N THR A 22 11.31 -2.29 5.77
CA THR A 22 10.58 -3.47 6.25
C THR A 22 9.59 -3.91 5.18
N PRO A 23 9.35 -5.21 5.00
CA PRO A 23 8.33 -5.68 4.08
C PRO A 23 6.94 -5.16 4.49
N GLN A 24 6.12 -4.78 3.50
CA GLN A 24 4.77 -4.29 3.74
C GLN A 24 3.92 -5.32 4.51
N TYR A 25 4.09 -6.62 4.22
CA TYR A 25 3.36 -7.68 4.90
C TYR A 25 3.66 -7.75 6.41
N GLU A 26 4.86 -7.36 6.86
CA GLU A 26 5.18 -7.28 8.30
C GLU A 26 4.46 -6.11 8.97
N VAL A 27 4.36 -4.98 8.26
CA VAL A 27 3.58 -3.82 8.72
C VAL A 27 2.09 -4.19 8.81
N GLU A 28 1.55 -4.85 7.79
CA GLU A 28 0.15 -5.29 7.77
C GLU A 28 -0.17 -6.30 8.89
N LYS A 29 0.71 -7.28 9.13
CA LYS A 29 0.58 -8.23 10.25
C LYS A 29 0.54 -7.51 11.59
N LEU A 30 1.43 -6.53 11.80
CA LEU A 30 1.48 -5.75 13.03
C LEU A 30 0.20 -4.93 13.22
N LEU A 31 -0.24 -4.23 12.18
CA LEU A 31 -1.46 -3.41 12.22
C LEU A 31 -2.71 -4.26 12.42
N LEU A 32 -2.81 -5.40 11.74
CA LEU A 32 -3.92 -6.35 11.89
C LEU A 32 -4.01 -6.83 13.35
N ARG A 33 -2.89 -7.29 13.91
CA ARG A 33 -2.83 -7.74 15.31
C ARG A 33 -3.32 -6.63 16.24
N ARG A 34 -2.81 -5.41 16.04
CA ARG A 34 -3.18 -4.27 16.88
C ARG A 34 -4.65 -3.90 16.74
N ALA A 35 -5.21 -3.95 15.53
CA ALA A 35 -6.62 -3.67 15.29
C ALA A 35 -7.51 -4.68 16.01
N LEU A 36 -7.21 -5.98 15.90
CA LEU A 36 -7.93 -7.06 16.57
C LEU A 36 -7.85 -6.95 18.10
N GLU A 37 -6.67 -6.64 18.65
CA GLU A 37 -6.47 -6.37 20.10
C GLU A 37 -7.33 -5.21 20.61
N ASN A 38 -7.70 -4.26 19.74
CA ASN A 38 -8.55 -3.12 20.07
C ASN A 38 -10.01 -3.33 19.65
N GLY A 39 -10.42 -4.56 19.33
CA GLY A 39 -11.81 -4.93 19.07
C GLY A 39 -12.29 -4.68 17.64
N ALA A 40 -11.41 -4.39 16.69
CA ALA A 40 -11.80 -4.32 15.28
C ALA A 40 -12.27 -5.69 14.77
N VAL A 41 -13.32 -5.69 13.94
CA VAL A 41 -13.82 -6.90 13.28
C VAL A 41 -13.38 -6.88 11.82
N ILE A 42 -12.59 -7.87 11.41
CA ILE A 42 -12.09 -7.99 10.04
C ILE A 42 -12.84 -9.11 9.32
N ARG A 43 -13.45 -8.78 8.18
CA ARG A 43 -14.17 -9.73 7.34
C ARG A 43 -13.46 -9.85 5.99
N TYR A 44 -12.69 -10.92 5.82
CA TYR A 44 -12.08 -11.26 4.53
C TYR A 44 -13.13 -11.83 3.57
N GLY A 45 -12.85 -11.79 2.26
CA GLY A 45 -13.80 -12.26 1.25
C GLY A 45 -15.12 -11.48 1.22
N THR A 46 -15.10 -10.23 1.68
CA THR A 46 -16.27 -9.33 1.72
C THR A 46 -15.96 -8.11 0.86
N GLU A 47 -16.38 -8.13 -0.39
CA GLU A 47 -16.12 -7.08 -1.38
C GLU A 47 -17.22 -6.02 -1.33
N VAL A 48 -16.87 -4.73 -1.25
CA VAL A 48 -17.84 -3.63 -1.39
C VAL A 48 -18.25 -3.52 -2.85
N ALA A 49 -19.55 -3.63 -3.13
CA ALA A 49 -20.12 -3.56 -4.47
C ALA A 49 -20.87 -2.25 -4.75
N GLY A 50 -21.25 -1.52 -3.70
CA GLY A 50 -21.94 -0.25 -3.81
C GLY A 50 -22.31 0.31 -2.45
N LEU A 51 -22.84 1.52 -2.42
CA LEU A 51 -23.36 2.15 -1.22
C LEU A 51 -24.50 3.10 -1.53
N GLU A 52 -25.37 3.29 -0.54
CA GLU A 52 -26.38 4.34 -0.49
C GLU A 52 -26.27 5.02 0.88
N GLN A 53 -26.51 6.33 0.96
CA GLN A 53 -26.48 7.07 2.21
C GLN A 53 -27.72 7.95 2.38
N ASP A 54 -28.09 8.18 3.62
CA ASP A 54 -29.22 9.01 4.04
C ASP A 54 -28.83 9.84 5.28
N GLY A 55 -29.80 10.50 5.91
CA GLY A 55 -29.56 11.35 7.09
C GLY A 55 -29.02 10.62 8.32
N ASP A 56 -29.16 9.29 8.37
CA ASP A 56 -28.85 8.45 9.53
C ASP A 56 -27.64 7.52 9.30
N GLY A 57 -26.98 7.59 8.14
CA GLY A 57 -25.78 6.79 7.85
C GLY A 57 -25.70 6.21 6.43
N VAL A 58 -24.99 5.09 6.31
CA VAL A 58 -24.62 4.44 5.04
C VAL A 58 -25.03 2.98 5.04
N THR A 59 -25.74 2.56 3.99
CA THR A 59 -26.01 1.16 3.65
C THR A 59 -25.00 0.71 2.59
N VAL A 60 -24.19 -0.29 2.91
CA VAL A 60 -23.13 -0.81 2.04
C VAL A 60 -23.57 -2.15 1.47
N SER A 61 -23.63 -2.27 0.15
CA SER A 61 -23.83 -3.54 -0.54
C SER A 61 -22.50 -4.29 -0.61
N VAL A 62 -22.48 -5.54 -0.16
CA VAL A 62 -21.27 -6.38 -0.14
C VAL A 62 -21.50 -7.72 -0.81
N ARG A 63 -20.51 -8.18 -1.58
CA ARG A 63 -20.45 -9.50 -2.20
C ARG A 63 -19.59 -10.42 -1.34
N THR A 64 -20.10 -11.63 -1.05
CA THR A 64 -19.39 -12.65 -0.25
C THR A 64 -19.56 -14.02 -0.89
N ASP A 65 -18.75 -14.99 -0.48
CA ASP A 65 -18.90 -16.39 -0.94
C ASP A 65 -20.25 -17.02 -0.56
N ALA A 66 -20.93 -16.48 0.46
CA ALA A 66 -22.27 -16.90 0.89
C ALA A 66 -23.40 -16.17 0.14
N GLY A 67 -23.07 -15.22 -0.73
CA GLY A 67 -24.00 -14.39 -1.48
C GLY A 67 -23.94 -12.90 -1.10
N ASP A 68 -24.70 -12.12 -1.86
CA ASP A 68 -24.75 -10.67 -1.74
C ASP A 68 -25.61 -10.28 -0.53
N THR A 69 -25.14 -9.30 0.25
CA THR A 69 -25.84 -8.81 1.43
C THR A 69 -25.57 -7.32 1.65
N THR A 70 -26.16 -6.75 2.72
CA THR A 70 -25.98 -5.34 3.08
C THR A 70 -25.48 -5.18 4.51
N VAL A 71 -24.72 -4.12 4.74
CA VAL A 71 -24.23 -3.71 6.07
C VAL A 71 -24.63 -2.26 6.31
N ARG A 72 -25.31 -1.99 7.43
CA ARG A 72 -25.64 -0.62 7.86
C ARG A 72 -24.60 -0.10 8.85
N THR A 73 -24.13 1.12 8.65
CA THR A 73 -23.16 1.80 9.51
C THR A 73 -23.45 3.30 9.59
N GLY A 74 -22.99 3.98 10.64
CA GLY A 74 -23.05 5.44 10.72
C GLY A 74 -22.08 6.14 9.77
N TYR A 75 -20.93 5.51 9.49
CA TYR A 75 -19.89 6.03 8.61
C TYR A 75 -19.21 4.92 7.82
N LEU A 76 -18.75 5.26 6.62
CA LEU A 76 -17.93 4.42 5.77
C LEU A 76 -16.65 5.18 5.38
N VAL A 77 -15.50 4.52 5.48
CA VAL A 77 -14.21 5.05 5.05
C VAL A 77 -13.67 4.20 3.90
N GLY A 78 -13.42 4.82 2.75
CA GLY A 78 -12.77 4.16 1.60
C GLY A 78 -11.27 4.01 1.82
N ALA A 79 -10.85 2.83 2.28
CA ALA A 79 -9.45 2.41 2.39
C ALA A 79 -9.12 1.27 1.40
N ASP A 80 -9.84 1.23 0.27
CA ASP A 80 -9.90 0.17 -0.74
C ASP A 80 -8.97 0.41 -1.96
N GLY A 81 -7.95 1.26 -1.77
CA GLY A 81 -6.86 1.44 -2.73
C GLY A 81 -7.20 2.27 -3.97
N ALA A 82 -6.32 2.22 -4.97
CA ALA A 82 -6.39 3.10 -6.14
C ALA A 82 -7.66 2.92 -7.00
N ARG A 83 -8.23 1.70 -7.01
CA ARG A 83 -9.48 1.33 -7.71
C ARG A 83 -10.67 1.29 -6.74
N SER A 84 -10.76 2.33 -5.90
CA SER A 84 -11.75 2.42 -4.83
C SER A 84 -13.20 2.34 -5.35
N ALA A 85 -13.91 1.29 -4.95
CA ALA A 85 -15.34 1.10 -5.18
C ALA A 85 -16.16 2.14 -4.39
N VAL A 86 -15.68 2.55 -3.20
CA VAL A 86 -16.31 3.61 -2.40
C VAL A 86 -16.29 4.95 -3.14
N ARG A 87 -15.13 5.35 -3.65
CA ARG A 87 -14.97 6.59 -4.43
C ARG A 87 -15.85 6.56 -5.69
N GLU A 88 -15.85 5.44 -6.40
CA GLU A 88 -16.63 5.26 -7.63
C GLU A 88 -18.14 5.32 -7.36
N SER A 89 -18.61 4.68 -6.28
CA SER A 89 -20.03 4.72 -5.87
C SER A 89 -20.51 6.14 -5.52
N LEU A 90 -19.62 6.98 -4.98
CA LEU A 90 -19.91 8.38 -4.69
C LEU A 90 -19.81 9.30 -5.92
N GLY A 91 -19.43 8.77 -7.10
CA GLY A 91 -19.23 9.57 -8.31
C GLY A 91 -18.09 10.59 -8.17
N LEU A 92 -17.13 10.35 -7.27
CA LEU A 92 -16.06 11.31 -7.02
C LEU A 92 -15.00 11.26 -8.13
N PRO A 93 -14.58 12.42 -8.66
CA PRO A 93 -13.54 12.46 -9.67
C PRO A 93 -12.19 12.05 -9.08
N PHE A 94 -11.35 11.43 -9.90
CA PHE A 94 -9.96 11.10 -9.54
C PHE A 94 -8.99 11.74 -10.55
N PRO A 95 -8.82 13.08 -10.50
CA PRO A 95 -8.00 13.78 -11.48
C PRO A 95 -6.53 13.43 -11.28
N GLY A 96 -5.84 13.11 -12.38
CA GLY A 96 -4.42 12.77 -12.36
C GLY A 96 -3.89 12.48 -13.76
N LYS A 97 -2.59 12.24 -13.84
CA LYS A 97 -1.92 11.80 -15.07
C LYS A 97 -1.10 10.55 -14.76
N VAL A 98 -1.13 9.59 -15.66
CA VAL A 98 -0.21 8.44 -15.60
C VAL A 98 1.16 8.92 -16.04
N VAL A 99 2.10 9.03 -15.09
CA VAL A 99 3.47 9.48 -15.35
C VAL A 99 4.39 8.31 -15.70
N ILE A 100 4.09 7.13 -15.16
CA ILE A 100 4.91 5.92 -15.35
C ILE A 100 4.23 5.02 -16.39
N ARG A 101 4.92 4.76 -17.50
CA ARG A 101 4.38 3.94 -18.60
C ARG A 101 4.63 2.44 -18.41
N SER A 102 5.68 2.09 -17.67
CA SER A 102 6.09 0.69 -17.44
C SER A 102 6.82 0.60 -16.11
N VAL A 103 6.51 -0.43 -15.34
CA VAL A 103 7.20 -0.82 -14.10
C VAL A 103 7.46 -2.32 -14.17
N ALA A 104 8.67 -2.72 -13.83
CA ALA A 104 9.00 -4.10 -13.54
C ALA A 104 9.47 -4.18 -12.08
N LEU A 105 8.94 -5.14 -11.35
CA LEU A 105 9.35 -5.47 -9.98
C LEU A 105 9.58 -6.98 -9.94
N ALA A 106 10.68 -7.42 -9.34
CA ALA A 106 11.02 -8.82 -9.21
C ALA A 106 11.85 -9.05 -7.95
N ASP A 107 11.57 -10.16 -7.26
CA ASP A 107 12.45 -10.70 -6.24
C ASP A 107 13.50 -11.56 -6.94
N VAL A 108 14.79 -11.27 -6.70
CA VAL A 108 15.88 -11.88 -7.45
C VAL A 108 16.94 -12.41 -6.52
N ARG A 109 17.25 -13.71 -6.64
CA ARG A 109 18.36 -14.29 -5.91
C ARG A 109 19.68 -13.94 -6.61
N PHE A 110 20.54 -13.19 -5.94
CA PHE A 110 21.88 -12.90 -6.44
C PHE A 110 22.82 -14.11 -6.24
N THR A 111 23.77 -14.27 -7.17
CA THR A 111 24.87 -15.24 -7.01
C THR A 111 25.88 -14.81 -5.95
N GLU A 112 26.01 -13.49 -5.73
CA GLU A 112 26.86 -12.89 -4.72
C GLU A 112 26.04 -11.85 -3.93
N GLU A 113 26.17 -11.83 -2.61
CA GLU A 113 25.41 -10.91 -1.77
C GLU A 113 25.87 -9.46 -2.00
N PRO A 114 24.97 -8.54 -2.41
CA PRO A 114 25.34 -7.15 -2.60
C PRO A 114 25.62 -6.50 -1.23
N PRO A 115 26.55 -5.54 -1.13
CA PRO A 115 26.72 -4.78 0.10
C PRO A 115 25.40 -4.07 0.46
N LEU A 116 25.01 -4.11 1.74
CA LEU A 116 23.74 -3.62 2.33
C LEU A 116 23.47 -2.12 2.09
N VAL A 117 23.17 -1.77 0.85
CA VAL A 117 22.91 -0.40 0.40
C VAL A 117 21.83 -0.46 -0.67
N VAL A 118 20.74 0.29 -0.46
CA VAL A 118 19.77 0.53 -1.53
C VAL A 118 20.50 1.20 -2.69
N ARG A 119 20.63 0.52 -3.82
CA ARG A 119 21.25 1.09 -5.02
C ARG A 119 20.17 1.64 -5.92
N VAL A 120 20.22 2.94 -6.19
CA VAL A 120 19.34 3.60 -7.16
C VAL A 120 20.15 3.95 -8.39
N HIS A 121 19.60 3.66 -9.57
CA HIS A 121 20.18 4.03 -10.85
C HIS A 121 19.11 4.62 -11.76
N GLY A 122 19.46 5.60 -12.59
CA GLY A 122 18.54 6.17 -13.58
C GLY A 122 19.26 6.58 -14.86
N THR A 123 18.56 6.45 -16.00
CA THR A 123 19.03 6.90 -17.32
C THR A 123 17.86 7.48 -18.10
N GLY A 124 17.99 8.69 -18.65
CA GLY A 124 17.22 9.27 -19.77
C GLY A 124 15.67 9.17 -19.82
N GLY A 125 15.01 8.56 -18.84
CA GLY A 125 13.60 8.14 -18.90
C GLY A 125 13.24 6.90 -18.07
N ALA A 126 14.21 6.22 -17.45
CA ALA A 126 14.01 5.09 -16.55
C ALA A 126 14.78 5.30 -15.24
N PHE A 127 14.24 4.75 -14.17
CA PHE A 127 14.96 4.57 -12.90
C PHE A 127 14.68 3.16 -12.39
N GLY A 128 15.62 2.62 -11.62
CA GLY A 128 15.49 1.34 -10.96
C GLY A 128 16.24 1.38 -9.64
N PHE A 129 15.82 0.55 -8.70
CA PHE A 129 16.56 0.35 -7.47
C PHE A 129 16.56 -1.10 -7.05
N ILE A 130 17.60 -1.48 -6.30
CA ILE A 130 17.72 -2.77 -5.64
C ILE A 130 17.78 -2.49 -4.14
N ALA A 131 16.91 -3.14 -3.38
CA ALA A 131 16.89 -3.08 -1.92
C ALA A 131 16.95 -4.51 -1.38
N PRO A 132 17.97 -4.87 -0.57
CA PRO A 132 18.05 -6.21 0.01
C PRO A 132 16.97 -6.39 1.08
N PHE A 133 16.28 -7.53 1.07
CA PHE A 133 15.29 -7.87 2.09
C PHE A 133 15.89 -8.52 3.34
N GLY A 134 17.17 -8.91 3.28
CA GLY A 134 17.91 -9.52 4.39
C GLY A 134 17.64 -11.02 4.58
N ASP A 135 16.89 -11.64 3.68
CA ASP A 135 16.54 -13.08 3.68
C ASP A 135 17.16 -13.84 2.49
N GLY A 136 18.02 -13.18 1.71
CA GLY A 136 18.73 -13.75 0.56
C GLY A 136 18.06 -13.54 -0.81
N TYR A 137 16.99 -12.75 -0.86
CA TYR A 137 16.32 -12.26 -2.07
C TYR A 137 16.42 -10.72 -2.22
#